data_AF-A0A529VLK4-F1
#
_entry.id   AF-A0A529VLK4-F1
#
_cell.length_a   1.000
_cell.length_b   1.000
_cell.length_c   1.000
_cell.angle_alpha   90.00
_cell.angle_beta   90.00
_cell.angle_gamma   90.00
#
_symmetry.space_group_name_H-M   'P 1'
#
loop_
_entity.id
_entity.type
_entity.pdbx_description
1 polymer ?
#
loop_
_entity_poly.entity_id
_entity_poly.type
_entity_poly.pdbx_seq_one_letter_code
_entity_poly.pdbx_strand_id
1 'polypeptide(L)'
;NDGALHAKLIEEVLSHYPDKAAKRRKKHLNVAKSGNEAGGESEVLSECDVKSNIKSIPGVMTIRGCAYAGSKGVVWGPVKDMVHISHGPVGCGQYSWSQRRNYYVGTTGVDTFGTMQFTSDFQEKDIVFGGDKKLEQIIDEIEVLFPLNNGITVQSECPIGLIGDDTEAVSRKKTKEYDKTIVPVRCEGFR
;
A
#
# COMPACT_ATOMS: atom_id res chain seq x y z
N ASN A 1 -29.87 7.32 21.78
CA ASN A 1 -29.00 6.24 21.27
C ASN A 1 -29.60 4.95 21.80
N ASP A 2 -30.20 4.10 20.96
CA ASP A 2 -30.82 2.85 21.44
C ASP A 2 -29.76 1.75 21.49
N GLY A 3 -28.98 1.74 22.57
CA GLY A 3 -27.86 0.83 22.71
C GLY A 3 -28.27 -0.65 22.74
N ALA A 4 -29.47 -0.96 23.24
CA ALA A 4 -30.00 -2.31 23.30
C ALA A 4 -30.34 -2.84 21.89
N LEU A 5 -30.99 -2.00 21.06
CA LEU A 5 -31.24 -2.32 19.66
C LEU A 5 -29.92 -2.56 18.90
N HIS A 6 -28.93 -1.70 19.09
CA HIS A 6 -27.62 -1.82 18.41
C HIS A 6 -26.84 -3.07 18.84
N ALA A 7 -26.90 -3.45 20.13
CA ALA A 7 -26.28 -4.68 20.60
C ALA A 7 -26.93 -5.92 19.97
N LYS A 8 -28.27 -5.95 19.89
CA LYS A 8 -29.02 -7.02 19.24
C LYS A 8 -28.68 -7.14 17.75
N LEU A 9 -28.54 -6.00 17.05
CA LEU A 9 -28.13 -5.99 15.64
C LEU A 9 -26.73 -6.60 15.45
N ILE A 10 -25.77 -6.29 16.34
CA ILE A 10 -24.43 -6.90 16.28
C ILE A 10 -24.52 -8.42 16.45
N GLU A 11 -25.33 -8.91 17.39
CA GLU A 11 -25.54 -10.36 17.60
C GLU A 11 -26.17 -11.03 16.39
N GLU A 12 -27.21 -10.42 15.80
CA GLU A 12 -27.87 -10.92 14.59
C GLU A 12 -26.87 -11.04 13.43
N VAL A 13 -26.08 -10.00 13.18
CA VAL A 13 -25.03 -10.01 12.14
C VAL A 13 -23.99 -11.10 12.41
N LEU A 14 -23.56 -11.25 13.67
CA LEU A 14 -22.55 -12.25 14.05
C LEU A 14 -23.07 -13.69 13.94
N SER A 15 -24.38 -13.93 14.06
CA SER A 15 -24.98 -15.26 13.96
C SER A 15 -24.84 -15.90 12.57
N HIS A 16 -24.60 -15.10 11.53
CA HIS A 16 -24.37 -15.56 10.16
C HIS A 16 -22.92 -16.01 9.91
N TYR A 17 -22.01 -15.79 10.86
CA TYR A 17 -20.62 -16.24 10.75
C TYR A 17 -20.42 -17.61 11.39
N PRO A 18 -19.49 -18.43 10.89
CA PRO A 18 -18.99 -19.58 11.63
C PRO A 18 -18.41 -19.16 12.99
N ASP A 19 -18.55 -20.00 14.02
CA ASP A 19 -18.18 -19.67 15.42
C ASP A 19 -16.81 -19.01 15.58
N LYS A 20 -15.79 -19.55 14.88
CA LYS A 20 -14.43 -19.02 14.92
C LYS A 20 -14.34 -17.60 14.35
N ALA A 21 -15.06 -17.32 13.26
CA ALA A 21 -15.11 -16.00 12.66
C ALA A 21 -15.95 -15.04 13.51
N ALA A 22 -17.11 -15.48 14.01
CA ALA A 22 -17.97 -14.71 14.90
C ALA A 22 -17.21 -14.24 16.16
N LYS A 23 -16.50 -15.16 16.84
CA LYS A 23 -15.68 -14.85 18.04
C LYS A 23 -14.59 -13.81 17.75
N ARG A 24 -14.00 -13.83 16.54
CA ARG A 24 -13.00 -12.83 16.13
C ARG A 24 -13.64 -11.50 15.76
N ARG A 25 -14.74 -11.49 14.99
CA ARG A 25 -15.45 -10.28 14.57
C ARG A 25 -16.10 -9.55 15.74
N LYS A 26 -16.57 -10.26 16.77
CA LYS A 26 -17.11 -9.65 18.00
C LYS A 26 -16.16 -8.64 18.65
N LYS A 27 -14.84 -8.83 18.53
CA LYS A 27 -13.82 -7.90 19.06
C LYS A 27 -13.67 -6.59 18.26
N HIS A 28 -14.39 -6.44 17.15
CA HIS A 28 -14.29 -5.29 16.23
C HIS A 28 -15.61 -4.52 16.10
N LEU A 29 -16.64 -4.93 16.85
CA LEU A 29 -17.96 -4.33 16.81
C LEU A 29 -18.31 -3.98 18.25
N ASN A 30 -18.69 -2.72 18.48
CA ASN A 30 -19.15 -2.26 19.77
C ASN A 30 -20.23 -1.19 19.57
N VAL A 31 -21.03 -0.94 20.60
CA VAL A 31 -22.04 0.11 20.62
C VAL A 31 -21.40 1.36 21.22
N ALA A 32 -21.39 2.45 20.46
CA ALA A 32 -20.90 3.73 20.96
C ALA A 32 -21.82 4.26 22.09
N LYS A 33 -21.23 4.79 23.15
CA LYS A 33 -21.94 5.49 24.24
C LYS A 33 -22.15 6.96 23.86
N SER A 34 -23.24 7.57 24.30
CA SER A 34 -23.48 9.00 24.03
C SER A 34 -22.69 9.88 25.00
N GLY A 35 -22.25 11.06 24.56
CA GLY A 35 -21.42 11.98 25.34
C GLY A 35 -22.04 12.51 26.65
N ASN A 36 -23.33 12.28 26.93
CA ASN A 36 -23.97 12.68 28.19
C ASN A 36 -23.84 11.63 29.32
N GLU A 37 -23.42 10.40 28.99
CA GLU A 37 -23.06 9.35 29.96
C GLU A 37 -21.54 9.24 30.15
N ALA A 38 -20.79 10.02 29.37
CA ALA A 38 -19.35 10.16 29.43
C ALA A 38 -19.06 11.47 30.19
N GLY A 39 -18.39 11.39 31.33
CA GLY A 39 -18.09 12.56 32.13
C GLY A 39 -17.09 13.45 31.40
N GLY A 40 -17.56 14.54 30.77
CA GLY A 40 -16.73 15.61 30.22
C GLY A 40 -16.21 15.37 28.79
N GLU A 41 -15.78 16.46 28.15
CA GLU A 41 -15.42 16.63 26.72
C GLU A 41 -14.20 15.81 26.23
N SER A 42 -13.87 14.68 26.86
CA SER A 42 -12.64 13.92 26.55
C SER A 42 -12.76 12.40 26.73
N GLU A 43 -13.90 11.87 27.16
CA GLU A 43 -14.09 10.42 27.24
C GLU A 43 -14.49 9.85 25.88
N VAL A 44 -13.70 8.89 25.39
CA VAL A 44 -13.84 8.27 24.07
C VAL A 44 -15.25 7.67 23.93
N LEU A 45 -16.00 8.07 22.89
CA LEU A 45 -17.38 7.64 22.60
C LEU A 45 -17.56 6.11 22.44
N SER A 46 -16.47 5.38 22.31
CA SER A 46 -16.41 3.92 22.45
C SER A 46 -15.27 3.60 23.41
N GLU A 47 -15.46 2.68 24.35
CA GLU A 47 -14.33 2.07 25.06
C GLU A 47 -13.26 1.67 24.02
N CYS A 48 -11.98 1.98 24.28
CA CYS A 48 -10.82 1.68 23.41
C CYS A 48 -10.59 0.16 23.15
N ASP A 49 -11.61 -0.67 23.31
CA ASP A 49 -11.60 -2.13 23.22
C ASP A 49 -11.76 -2.68 21.80
N VAL A 50 -12.10 -1.84 20.82
CA VAL A 50 -12.21 -2.27 19.42
C VAL A 50 -10.80 -2.52 18.87
N LYS A 51 -10.42 -3.80 18.73
CA LYS A 51 -9.09 -4.17 18.21
C LYS A 51 -9.05 -4.04 16.69
N SER A 52 -8.56 -2.91 16.18
CA SER A 52 -8.47 -2.65 14.73
C SER A 52 -7.15 -3.10 14.09
N ASN A 53 -6.08 -3.30 14.87
CA ASN A 53 -4.77 -3.74 14.36
C ASN A 53 -4.56 -5.26 14.49
N ILE A 54 -5.40 -6.05 13.81
CA ILE A 54 -5.20 -7.50 13.69
C ILE A 54 -5.42 -7.97 12.25
N LYS A 55 -4.90 -9.15 11.89
CA LYS A 55 -5.07 -9.76 10.56
C LYS A 55 -6.55 -9.95 10.20
N SER A 56 -6.91 -9.63 8.95
CA SER A 56 -8.24 -9.86 8.41
C SER A 56 -8.60 -11.36 8.46
N ILE A 57 -9.90 -11.65 8.52
CA ILE A 57 -10.39 -13.03 8.46
C ILE A 57 -10.48 -13.42 6.97
N PRO A 58 -10.01 -14.61 6.55
CA PRO A 58 -10.16 -15.07 5.17
C PRO A 58 -11.63 -15.16 4.76
N GLY A 59 -11.95 -14.76 3.52
CA GLY A 59 -13.28 -14.95 2.92
C GLY A 59 -14.39 -13.98 3.36
N VAL A 60 -14.10 -12.97 4.20
CA VAL A 60 -15.13 -12.04 4.72
C VAL A 60 -15.25 -10.73 3.93
N MET A 61 -14.69 -10.67 2.71
CA MET A 61 -14.73 -9.48 1.84
C MET A 61 -14.26 -8.20 2.57
N THR A 62 -13.05 -8.25 3.12
CA THR A 62 -12.46 -7.10 3.82
C THR A 62 -12.21 -5.92 2.87
N ILE A 63 -12.42 -4.71 3.36
CA ILE A 63 -12.20 -3.45 2.61
C ILE A 63 -10.73 -2.98 2.71
N ARG A 64 -9.86 -3.74 3.39
CA ARG A 64 -8.44 -3.39 3.52
C ARG A 64 -7.70 -3.57 2.19
N GLY A 65 -6.68 -2.73 1.98
CA GLY A 65 -5.64 -2.93 0.96
C GLY A 65 -4.45 -3.72 1.49
N CYS A 66 -3.27 -3.48 0.91
CA CYS A 66 -1.99 -4.10 1.26
C CYS A 66 -0.90 -3.06 1.56
N ALA A 67 0.28 -3.49 2.02
CA ALA A 67 1.41 -2.62 2.30
C ALA A 67 1.85 -1.78 1.10
N TYR A 68 1.86 -2.36 -0.11
CA TYR A 68 2.17 -1.64 -1.36
C TYR A 68 1.21 -0.47 -1.59
N ALA A 69 -0.09 -0.68 -1.37
CA ALA A 69 -1.08 0.39 -1.51
C ALA A 69 -0.80 1.54 -0.52
N GLY A 70 -0.42 1.23 0.72
CA GLY A 70 -0.03 2.22 1.73
C GLY A 70 1.29 2.93 1.41
N SER A 71 2.26 2.22 0.84
CA SER A 71 3.55 2.80 0.45
C SER A 71 3.44 3.61 -0.85
N LYS A 72 3.26 2.93 -1.98
CA LYS A 72 3.22 3.53 -3.32
C LYS A 72 1.97 4.37 -3.51
N GLY A 73 0.80 3.81 -3.21
CA GLY A 73 -0.47 4.46 -3.50
C GLY A 73 -0.76 5.68 -2.61
N VAL A 74 -0.22 5.72 -1.39
CA VAL A 74 -0.56 6.78 -0.41
C VAL A 74 0.62 7.70 -0.12
N VAL A 75 1.80 7.19 0.23
CA VAL A 75 2.92 8.01 0.72
C VAL A 75 3.84 8.46 -0.42
N TRP A 76 4.35 7.53 -1.22
CA TRP A 76 5.33 7.83 -2.25
C TRP A 76 4.73 8.41 -3.52
N GLY A 77 3.65 7.81 -4.05
CA GLY A 77 3.03 8.21 -5.31
C GLY A 77 2.71 9.71 -5.47
N PRO A 78 2.36 10.46 -4.41
CA PRO A 78 2.18 11.91 -4.48
C PRO A 78 3.46 12.76 -4.64
N VAL A 79 4.66 12.19 -4.50
CA VAL A 79 5.93 12.92 -4.66
C VAL A 79 6.18 13.18 -6.15
N LYS A 80 5.66 14.31 -6.62
CA LYS A 80 5.38 14.55 -8.03
C LYS A 80 6.59 14.52 -8.97
N ASP A 81 7.79 14.89 -8.51
CA ASP A 81 9.00 15.06 -9.33
C ASP A 81 9.95 13.86 -9.26
N MET A 82 9.53 12.77 -8.61
CA MET A 82 10.21 11.49 -8.62
C MET A 82 9.48 10.48 -9.50
N VAL A 83 10.23 9.53 -10.06
CA VAL A 83 9.67 8.37 -10.76
C VAL A 83 9.46 7.22 -9.76
N HIS A 84 8.29 6.59 -9.81
CA HIS A 84 7.93 5.51 -8.88
C HIS A 84 7.72 4.20 -9.63
N ILE A 85 8.70 3.31 -9.57
CA ILE A 85 8.67 2.01 -10.22
C ILE A 85 7.83 1.05 -9.37
N SER A 86 6.72 0.58 -9.93
CA SER A 86 5.95 -0.55 -9.39
C SER A 86 6.70 -1.83 -9.78
N HIS A 87 7.58 -2.30 -8.90
CA HIS A 87 8.54 -3.37 -9.20
C HIS A 87 7.91 -4.74 -8.92
N GLY A 88 7.46 -5.39 -9.98
CA GLY A 88 6.73 -6.65 -9.97
C GLY A 88 5.96 -6.85 -11.27
N PRO A 89 4.95 -7.73 -11.28
CA PRO A 89 4.02 -7.90 -12.40
C PRO A 89 3.19 -6.64 -12.67
N VAL A 90 2.50 -6.58 -13.82
CA VAL A 90 1.75 -5.37 -14.24
C VAL A 90 0.61 -4.92 -13.30
N GLY A 91 0.05 -5.84 -12.51
CA GLY A 91 -1.22 -5.65 -11.82
C GLY A 91 -1.25 -4.49 -10.82
N CYS A 92 -0.35 -4.44 -9.84
CA CYS A 92 -0.47 -3.47 -8.74
C CYS A 92 -0.25 -2.03 -9.23
N GLY A 93 0.71 -1.83 -10.14
CA GLY A 93 0.88 -0.55 -10.84
C GLY A 93 -0.37 -0.11 -11.59
N GLN A 94 -0.97 -0.99 -12.40
CA GLN A 94 -2.14 -0.68 -13.22
C GLN A 94 -3.37 -0.31 -12.38
N TYR A 95 -3.73 -1.11 -11.38
CA TYR A 95 -4.92 -0.84 -10.55
C TYR A 95 -4.77 0.37 -9.63
N SER A 96 -3.54 0.81 -9.36
CA SER A 96 -3.27 2.01 -8.57
C SER A 96 -3.04 3.26 -9.43
N TRP A 97 -3.11 3.14 -10.75
CA TRP A 97 -2.82 4.24 -11.67
C TRP A 97 -3.92 5.30 -11.62
N SER A 98 -3.59 6.48 -11.08
CA SER A 98 -4.45 7.66 -11.03
C SER A 98 -5.80 7.46 -10.33
N GLN A 99 -5.92 6.44 -9.47
CA GLN A 99 -7.14 6.19 -8.66
C GLN A 99 -7.23 7.09 -7.44
N ARG A 100 -6.09 7.49 -6.86
CA ARG A 100 -6.03 8.43 -5.75
C ARG A 100 -5.85 9.85 -6.27
N ARG A 101 -6.71 10.77 -5.83
CA ARG A 101 -6.73 12.18 -6.27
C ARG A 101 -5.70 13.04 -5.55
N ASN A 102 -4.44 12.63 -5.52
CA ASN A 102 -3.32 13.44 -5.03
C ASN A 102 -2.91 14.48 -6.08
N TYR A 103 -3.58 15.62 -6.07
CA TYR A 103 -3.37 16.69 -7.04
C TYR A 103 -1.94 17.26 -6.96
N TYR A 104 -1.42 17.67 -8.11
CA TYR A 104 -0.14 18.36 -8.22
C TYR A 104 -0.17 19.37 -9.36
N VAL A 105 0.83 20.26 -9.38
CA VAL A 105 1.10 21.21 -10.47
C VAL A 105 2.45 20.85 -11.09
N GLY A 106 2.47 20.70 -12.41
CA GLY A 106 3.63 20.38 -13.24
C GLY A 106 3.23 19.89 -14.62
N THR A 107 4.21 19.62 -15.48
CA THR A 107 4.04 19.03 -16.81
C THR A 107 4.29 17.52 -16.74
N THR A 108 3.20 16.75 -16.76
CA THR A 108 3.26 15.29 -16.60
C THR A 108 4.06 14.64 -17.73
N GLY A 109 5.02 13.78 -17.38
CA GLY A 109 5.94 13.13 -18.32
C GLY A 109 7.18 13.94 -18.66
N VAL A 110 7.30 15.17 -18.13
CA VAL A 110 8.46 16.05 -18.31
C VAL A 110 9.14 16.27 -16.97
N ASP A 111 8.55 17.07 -16.08
CA ASP A 111 9.09 17.42 -14.76
C ASP A 111 8.32 16.79 -13.60
N THR A 112 7.18 16.15 -13.90
CA THR A 112 6.31 15.51 -12.92
C THR A 112 5.74 14.19 -13.44
N PHE A 113 5.48 13.24 -12.54
CA PHE A 113 5.21 11.84 -12.89
C PHE A 113 4.06 11.21 -12.08
N GLY A 114 3.40 11.97 -11.21
CA GLY A 114 2.43 11.45 -10.23
C GLY A 114 1.19 10.75 -10.82
N THR A 115 0.81 11.03 -12.07
CA THR A 115 -0.27 10.34 -12.80
C THR A 115 0.25 9.41 -13.90
N MET A 116 1.50 8.96 -13.83
CA MET A 116 2.06 7.94 -14.72
C MET A 116 2.23 6.60 -14.00
N GLN A 117 2.34 5.53 -14.79
CA GLN A 117 2.60 4.19 -14.29
C GLN A 117 3.93 3.71 -14.86
N PHE A 118 4.90 3.51 -13.98
CA PHE A 118 6.16 2.86 -14.28
C PHE A 118 6.15 1.50 -13.61
N THR A 119 6.54 0.46 -14.34
CA THR A 119 6.62 -0.90 -13.82
C THR A 119 7.72 -1.67 -14.51
N SER A 120 8.23 -2.67 -13.81
CA SER A 120 9.13 -3.65 -14.40
C SER A 120 8.39 -4.77 -15.15
N ASP A 121 7.07 -4.85 -15.08
CA ASP A 121 6.24 -5.85 -15.77
C ASP A 121 6.86 -7.26 -15.77
N PHE A 122 6.99 -7.85 -14.58
CA PHE A 122 7.61 -9.17 -14.40
C PHE A 122 6.91 -10.22 -15.25
N GLN A 123 7.73 -10.92 -16.00
CA GLN A 123 7.37 -12.13 -16.73
C GLN A 123 7.88 -13.36 -15.97
N GLU A 124 7.47 -14.55 -16.40
CA GLU A 124 7.87 -15.82 -15.75
C GLU A 124 9.39 -15.94 -15.60
N LYS A 125 10.17 -15.53 -16.61
CA LYS A 125 11.64 -15.54 -16.55
C LYS A 125 12.20 -14.68 -15.42
N ASP A 126 11.53 -13.57 -15.08
CA ASP A 126 11.97 -12.66 -14.03
C ASP A 126 11.67 -13.27 -12.65
N ILE A 127 10.60 -14.06 -12.53
CA ILE A 127 10.29 -14.85 -11.34
C ILE A 127 11.31 -15.98 -11.15
N VAL A 128 11.69 -16.66 -12.23
CA VAL A 128 12.60 -17.82 -12.17
C VAL A 128 14.05 -17.40 -11.92
N PHE A 129 14.50 -16.30 -12.53
CA PHE A 129 15.91 -15.91 -12.53
C PHE A 129 16.22 -14.63 -11.73
N GLY A 130 15.21 -14.01 -11.12
CA GLY A 130 15.34 -12.74 -10.41
C GLY A 130 15.22 -11.52 -11.32
N GLY A 131 14.83 -10.39 -10.73
CA GLY A 131 14.55 -9.14 -11.42
C GLY A 131 15.65 -8.09 -11.34
N ASP A 132 16.71 -8.29 -10.54
CA ASP A 132 17.73 -7.26 -10.25
C ASP A 132 18.39 -6.70 -11.52
N LYS A 133 18.76 -7.56 -12.47
CA LYS A 133 19.35 -7.12 -13.75
C LYS A 133 18.37 -6.30 -14.60
N LYS A 134 17.09 -6.67 -14.57
CA LYS A 134 16.03 -5.94 -15.27
C LYS A 134 15.79 -4.59 -14.61
N LEU A 135 15.84 -4.52 -13.28
CA LEU A 135 15.72 -3.28 -12.52
C LEU A 135 16.86 -2.30 -12.84
N GLU A 136 18.10 -2.79 -12.91
CA GLU A 136 19.25 -1.97 -13.35
C GLU A 136 19.00 -1.35 -14.73
N GLN A 137 18.58 -2.16 -15.71
CA GLN A 137 18.29 -1.68 -17.06
C GLN A 137 17.14 -0.66 -17.08
N ILE A 138 16.07 -0.90 -16.31
CA ILE A 138 14.92 0.03 -16.24
C ILE A 138 15.33 1.39 -15.68
N ILE A 139 16.19 1.41 -14.66
CA ILE A 139 16.72 2.66 -14.12
C ILE A 139 17.49 3.41 -15.20
N ASP A 140 18.33 2.71 -15.98
CA ASP A 140 19.09 3.32 -17.07
C ASP A 140 18.17 3.90 -18.16
N GLU A 141 17.11 3.17 -18.51
CA GLU A 141 16.10 3.64 -19.47
C GLU A 141 15.31 4.85 -18.95
N ILE A 142 14.96 4.88 -17.66
CA ILE A 142 14.28 6.03 -17.04
C ILE A 142 15.17 7.28 -17.09
N GLU A 143 16.47 7.14 -16.82
CA GLU A 143 17.41 8.26 -16.86
C GLU A 143 17.57 8.85 -18.27
N VAL A 144 17.47 8.02 -19.31
CA VAL A 144 17.51 8.46 -20.71
C VAL A 144 16.18 9.11 -21.12
N LEU A 145 15.05 8.50 -20.79
CA LEU A 145 13.72 8.91 -21.27
C LEU A 145 13.10 10.06 -20.45
N PHE A 146 13.43 10.15 -19.17
CA PHE A 146 12.89 11.12 -18.20
C PHE A 146 14.02 11.82 -17.43
N PRO A 147 14.91 12.54 -18.13
CA PRO A 147 16.14 13.07 -17.52
C PRO A 147 15.90 14.08 -16.40
N LEU A 148 14.75 14.77 -16.41
CA LEU A 148 14.38 15.78 -15.41
C LEU A 148 13.81 15.20 -14.10
N ASN A 149 13.76 13.87 -13.95
CA ASN A 149 13.36 13.27 -12.68
C ASN A 149 14.39 13.61 -11.57
N ASN A 150 13.89 13.97 -10.38
CA ASN A 150 14.72 14.32 -9.22
C ASN A 150 15.05 13.11 -8.33
N GLY A 151 14.68 11.91 -8.77
CA GLY A 151 14.96 10.67 -8.06
C GLY A 151 13.97 9.56 -8.41
N ILE A 152 14.31 8.35 -7.97
CA ILE A 152 13.57 7.13 -8.31
C ILE A 152 13.22 6.40 -7.01
N THR A 153 12.03 5.81 -6.94
CA THR A 153 11.69 4.85 -5.89
C THR A 153 11.32 3.50 -6.47
N VAL A 154 11.78 2.43 -5.83
CA VAL A 154 11.52 1.05 -6.22
C VAL A 154 10.51 0.47 -5.24
N GLN A 155 9.24 0.42 -5.66
CA GLN A 155 8.13 -0.03 -4.84
C GLN A 155 7.94 -1.54 -5.04
N SER A 156 8.46 -2.33 -4.11
CA SER A 156 8.44 -3.80 -4.20
C SER A 156 7.02 -4.35 -4.12
N GLU A 157 6.58 -5.07 -5.15
CA GLU A 157 5.35 -5.86 -5.10
C GLU A 157 5.61 -7.24 -4.45
N CYS A 158 4.57 -8.08 -4.32
CA CYS A 158 4.65 -9.35 -3.60
C CYS A 158 5.82 -10.26 -4.03
N PRO A 159 6.13 -10.46 -5.33
CA PRO A 159 7.14 -11.46 -5.71
C PRO A 159 8.57 -11.10 -5.30
N ILE A 160 8.90 -9.81 -5.20
CA ILE A 160 10.28 -9.32 -4.99
C ILE A 160 10.88 -9.91 -3.71
N GLY A 161 10.14 -9.85 -2.60
CA GLY A 161 10.57 -10.40 -1.32
C GLY A 161 10.54 -11.94 -1.27
N LEU A 162 9.77 -12.59 -2.15
CA LEU A 162 9.64 -14.05 -2.19
C LEU A 162 10.78 -14.72 -2.96
N ILE A 163 11.23 -14.10 -4.05
CA ILE A 163 12.31 -14.63 -4.90
C ILE A 163 13.70 -14.20 -4.42
N GLY A 164 13.77 -13.22 -3.50
CA GLY A 164 15.01 -12.80 -2.85
C GLY A 164 15.84 -11.80 -3.64
N ASP A 165 15.22 -11.02 -4.54
CA ASP A 165 15.87 -9.90 -5.24
C ASP A 165 16.46 -8.89 -4.24
N ASP A 166 17.66 -8.35 -4.53
CA ASP A 166 18.36 -7.36 -3.69
C ASP A 166 18.25 -5.94 -4.28
N THR A 167 17.04 -5.39 -4.21
CA THR A 167 16.74 -4.03 -4.67
C THR A 167 17.59 -2.95 -3.99
N GLU A 168 18.07 -3.19 -2.77
CA GLU A 168 18.93 -2.29 -2.03
C GLU A 168 20.34 -2.23 -2.63
N ALA A 169 20.89 -3.37 -3.05
CA ALA A 169 22.16 -3.41 -3.76
C ALA A 169 22.07 -2.68 -5.11
N VAL A 170 21.01 -2.94 -5.88
CA VAL A 170 20.75 -2.26 -7.16
C VAL A 170 20.63 -0.75 -6.96
N SER A 171 19.81 -0.32 -5.99
CA SER A 171 19.61 1.11 -5.70
C SER A 171 20.91 1.80 -5.28
N ARG A 172 21.70 1.19 -4.39
CA ARG A 172 23.02 1.74 -3.98
C ARG A 172 23.99 1.86 -5.15
N LYS A 173 24.01 0.88 -6.05
CA LYS A 173 24.86 0.89 -7.24
C LYS A 173 24.46 2.04 -8.17
N LYS A 174 23.19 2.10 -8.53
CA LYS A 174 22.67 3.09 -9.48
C LYS A 174 22.65 4.52 -8.92
N THR A 175 22.48 4.71 -7.61
CA THR A 175 22.65 6.02 -6.97
C THR A 175 24.06 6.57 -7.18
N LYS A 176 25.10 5.73 -7.07
CA LYS A 176 26.48 6.17 -7.32
C LYS A 176 26.77 6.45 -8.80
N GLU A 177 26.11 5.71 -9.69
CA GLU A 177 26.28 5.84 -11.14
C GLU A 177 25.68 7.15 -11.68
N TYR A 178 24.49 7.52 -11.20
CA TYR A 178 23.74 8.69 -11.68
C TYR A 178 23.81 9.92 -10.76
N ASP A 179 24.45 9.81 -9.59
CA ASP A 179 24.40 10.83 -8.54
C ASP A 179 22.96 11.26 -8.19
N LYS A 180 22.05 10.28 -8.15
CA LYS A 180 20.62 10.48 -7.92
C LYS A 180 20.10 9.68 -6.73
N THR A 181 19.09 10.22 -6.07
CA THR A 181 18.39 9.54 -4.97
C THR A 181 17.57 8.38 -5.52
N ILE A 182 17.96 7.14 -5.21
CA ILE A 182 17.23 5.93 -5.57
C ILE A 182 16.86 5.19 -4.29
N VAL A 183 15.55 5.08 -4.01
CA VAL A 183 15.04 4.55 -2.74
C VAL A 183 14.43 3.16 -2.93
N PRO A 184 15.05 2.09 -2.43
CA PRO A 184 14.44 0.78 -2.38
C PRO A 184 13.38 0.74 -1.28
N VAL A 185 12.16 0.32 -1.60
CA VAL A 185 11.06 0.24 -0.64
C VAL A 185 10.51 -1.17 -0.61
N ARG A 186 10.76 -1.86 0.52
CA ARG A 186 10.24 -3.20 0.82
C ARG A 186 8.79 -3.11 1.32
N CYS A 187 7.89 -2.82 0.38
CA CYS A 187 6.45 -2.66 0.61
C CYS A 187 5.62 -3.82 0.04
N GLU A 188 6.20 -5.03 -0.03
CA GLU A 188 5.55 -6.23 -0.55
C GLU A 188 4.20 -6.45 0.15
N GLY A 189 3.14 -6.72 -0.64
CA GLY A 189 1.77 -6.69 -0.15
C GLY A 189 1.41 -7.71 0.94
N PHE A 190 2.27 -8.71 1.18
CA PHE A 190 2.07 -9.73 2.22
C PHE A 190 2.55 -9.31 3.62
N ARG A 191 3.27 -8.18 3.74
CA ARG A 191 3.78 -7.67 5.03
C ARG A 191 2.66 -7.23 5.98
#